data_AF-A0A8S8YZV3-F1
#
_entry.id   AF-A0A8S8YZV3-F1
#
_cell.length_a   1.000
_cell.length_b   1.000
_cell.length_c   1.000
_cell.angle_alpha   90.00
_cell.angle_beta   90.00
_cell.angle_gamma   90.00
#
_symmetry.space_group_name_H-M   'P 1'
#
loop_
_entity.id
_entity.type
_entity.pdbx_description
1 polymer ?
#
loop_
_entity_poly.entity_id
_entity_poly.type
_entity_poly.pdbx_seq_one_letter_code
_entity_poly.pdbx_strand_id
1 'polypeptide(L)'
;MYKYKHVTTVDADIDSTFKWFEHEGSFRRLMPPWEVAEEVRADETLDVGSQRVFRFPMGPLKMTWVAEHTAYNPPHHFADKMVKGPFWHWTHNHNLSEVDGKTEVIDDVTYQVPFGALGNLADTVLGGMLVKSRLSRMFKARELRLQRDLERHSHFSHLPRKKILVAGSSGMIGTQLVAFLDTGGHDVWRLVRRTLNPGANEIRWDPDNGDFDPNLLSGFDVIIHLGGEPIGEKRWNDKRKQMIRDSRVKSTSY
;
A
#
# COMPACT_ATOMS: atom_id res chain seq x y z
N MET A 1 -20.33 20.41 -6.96
CA MET A 1 -19.33 19.66 -6.17
C MET A 1 -20.02 18.39 -5.68
N TYR A 2 -19.42 17.22 -5.91
CA TYR A 2 -20.01 15.93 -5.54
C TYR A 2 -19.51 15.49 -4.17
N LYS A 3 -20.36 14.81 -3.41
CA LYS A 3 -20.01 14.22 -2.12
C LYS A 3 -20.17 12.71 -2.18
N TYR A 4 -19.25 12.00 -1.55
CA TYR A 4 -19.27 10.55 -1.39
C TYR A 4 -18.89 10.23 0.04
N LYS A 5 -19.67 9.35 0.68
CA LYS A 5 -19.44 8.90 2.05
C LYS A 5 -19.39 7.37 2.06
N HIS A 6 -18.43 6.80 2.77
CA HIS A 6 -18.33 5.37 3.04
C HIS A 6 -18.03 5.16 4.53
N VAL A 7 -18.62 4.12 5.12
CA VAL A 7 -18.39 3.75 6.52
C VAL A 7 -17.86 2.33 6.55
N THR A 8 -16.75 2.13 7.24
CA THR A 8 -16.14 0.83 7.49
C THR A 8 -16.15 0.56 8.99
N THR A 9 -16.85 -0.47 9.42
CA THR A 9 -16.79 -0.94 10.82
C THR A 9 -15.75 -2.05 10.94
N VAL A 10 -14.86 -1.95 11.93
CA VAL A 10 -13.80 -2.93 12.21
C VAL A 10 -13.89 -3.44 13.64
N ASP A 11 -13.54 -4.70 13.84
CA ASP A 11 -13.54 -5.36 15.15
C ASP A 11 -12.20 -5.14 15.87
N ALA A 12 -11.90 -3.87 16.15
CA ALA A 12 -10.71 -3.40 16.83
C ALA A 12 -10.99 -2.05 17.51
N ASP A 13 -10.23 -1.74 18.57
CA ASP A 13 -10.29 -0.44 19.25
C ASP A 13 -9.76 0.69 18.35
N ILE A 14 -10.10 1.93 18.71
CA ILE A 14 -9.82 3.11 17.89
C ILE A 14 -8.32 3.39 17.80
N ASP A 15 -7.55 3.14 18.86
CA ASP A 15 -6.12 3.39 18.89
C ASP A 15 -5.37 2.42 17.97
N SER A 16 -5.67 1.12 18.06
CA SER A 16 -5.13 0.10 17.17
C SER A 16 -5.50 0.35 15.71
N THR A 17 -6.75 0.78 15.47
CA THR A 17 -7.24 1.10 14.13
C THR A 17 -6.55 2.33 13.56
N PHE A 18 -6.42 3.41 14.34
CA PHE A 18 -5.74 4.62 13.90
C PHE A 18 -4.26 4.36 13.62
N LYS A 19 -3.58 3.67 14.55
CA LYS A 19 -2.17 3.29 14.39
C LYS A 19 -1.91 2.48 13.13
N TRP A 20 -2.85 1.62 12.72
CA TRP A 20 -2.75 0.89 11.44
C TRP A 20 -2.62 1.84 10.24
N PHE A 21 -3.31 2.99 10.24
CA PHE A 21 -3.19 3.99 9.17
C PHE A 21 -1.84 4.73 9.19
N GLU A 22 -1.21 4.86 10.35
CA GLU A 22 0.07 5.55 10.52
C GLU A 22 1.25 4.75 9.95
N HIS A 23 1.11 3.44 9.80
CA HIS A 23 2.14 2.59 9.21
C HIS A 23 2.36 2.88 7.72
N GLU A 24 3.64 2.86 7.28
CA GLU A 24 4.05 3.15 5.88
C GLU A 24 3.29 2.28 4.87
N GLY A 25 3.09 1.00 5.21
CA GLY A 25 2.43 0.00 4.39
C GLY A 25 0.92 0.21 4.24
N SER A 26 0.28 1.01 5.10
CA SER A 26 -1.19 1.15 5.15
C SER A 26 -1.78 1.56 3.80
N PHE A 27 -1.18 2.56 3.15
CA PHE A 27 -1.61 3.04 1.85
C PHE A 27 -1.55 1.93 0.79
N ARG A 28 -0.45 1.19 0.75
CA ARG A 28 -0.26 0.07 -0.18
C ARG A 28 -1.26 -1.07 0.04
N ARG A 29 -1.68 -1.29 1.29
CA ARG A 29 -2.75 -2.26 1.62
C ARG A 29 -4.09 -1.77 1.10
N LEU A 30 -4.42 -0.50 1.33
CA LEU A 30 -5.69 0.13 0.94
C LEU A 30 -5.85 0.25 -0.58
N MET A 31 -4.76 0.40 -1.33
CA MET A 31 -4.81 0.45 -2.79
C MET A 31 -5.42 -0.83 -3.38
N PRO A 32 -6.58 -0.75 -4.08
CA PRO A 32 -7.12 -1.90 -4.77
C PRO A 32 -6.17 -2.37 -5.88
N PRO A 33 -6.11 -3.68 -6.18
CA PRO A 33 -5.13 -4.23 -7.12
C PRO A 33 -5.30 -3.76 -8.57
N TRP A 34 -6.47 -3.23 -8.94
CA TRP A 34 -6.71 -2.63 -10.27
C TRP A 34 -6.31 -1.16 -10.37
N GLU A 35 -6.09 -0.48 -9.23
CA GLU A 35 -5.58 0.89 -9.20
C GLU A 35 -4.05 0.85 -9.25
N VAL A 36 -3.50 0.69 -10.46
CA VAL A 36 -2.05 0.61 -10.66
C VAL A 36 -1.45 2.00 -10.47
N ALA A 37 -0.92 2.27 -9.28
CA ALA A 37 -0.17 3.49 -8.97
C ALA A 37 1.25 3.15 -8.52
N GLU A 38 2.21 3.90 -9.06
CA GLU A 38 3.57 3.95 -8.55
C GLU A 38 3.64 5.04 -7.48
N GLU A 39 3.95 4.66 -6.24
CA GLU A 39 4.29 5.63 -5.19
C GLU A 39 5.70 6.15 -5.46
N VAL A 40 5.79 7.42 -5.86
CA VAL A 40 7.05 8.08 -6.25
C VAL A 40 7.73 8.68 -5.03
N ARG A 41 6.94 9.20 -4.09
CA ARG A 41 7.38 9.83 -2.86
C ARG A 41 6.29 9.71 -1.82
N ALA A 42 6.64 9.37 -0.59
CA ALA A 42 5.79 9.51 0.57
C ALA A 42 6.63 10.08 1.71
N ASP A 43 6.15 11.15 2.33
CA ASP A 43 6.70 11.57 3.62
C ASP A 43 6.35 10.53 4.69
N GLU A 44 7.23 10.37 5.67
CA GLU A 44 7.15 9.31 6.68
C GLU A 44 5.99 9.50 7.67
N THR A 45 5.45 10.72 7.79
CA THR A 45 4.41 11.06 8.77
C THR A 45 3.09 11.48 8.12
N LEU A 46 2.01 11.48 8.91
CA LEU A 46 0.71 12.03 8.54
C LEU A 46 0.53 13.50 8.98
N ASP A 47 1.61 14.16 9.38
CA ASP A 47 1.55 15.55 9.86
C ASP A 47 1.01 16.50 8.79
N VAL A 48 0.39 17.59 9.23
CA VAL A 48 -0.11 18.63 8.34
C VAL A 48 1.02 19.16 7.45
N GLY A 49 0.77 19.17 6.14
CA GLY A 49 1.75 19.56 5.12
C GLY A 49 2.58 18.42 4.55
N SER A 50 2.56 17.22 5.15
CA SER A 50 3.20 16.05 4.57
C SER A 50 2.49 15.64 3.26
N GLN A 51 3.27 15.18 2.28
CA GLN A 51 2.76 14.87 0.94
C GLN A 51 3.07 13.44 0.51
N ARG A 52 2.14 12.88 -0.25
CA ARG A 52 2.33 11.64 -1.00
C ARG A 52 2.12 11.90 -2.49
N VAL A 53 3.06 11.41 -3.30
CA VAL A 53 3.09 11.61 -4.74
C VAL A 53 2.97 10.26 -5.43
N PHE A 54 1.91 10.14 -6.22
CA PHE A 54 1.64 8.95 -7.02
C PHE A 54 1.72 9.25 -8.49
N ARG A 55 2.10 8.23 -9.25
CA ARG A 55 2.10 8.26 -10.69
C ARG A 55 1.22 7.13 -11.22
N PHE A 56 0.22 7.52 -12.00
CA PHE A 56 -0.69 6.60 -12.66
C PHE A 56 -0.36 6.51 -14.15
N PRO A 57 -0.24 5.30 -14.72
CA PRO A 57 -0.08 5.13 -16.15
C PRO A 57 -1.39 5.49 -16.87
N MET A 58 -1.31 6.37 -17.87
CA MET A 58 -2.43 6.79 -18.71
C MET A 58 -2.05 6.63 -20.19
N GLY A 59 -1.74 5.39 -20.59
CA GLY A 59 -1.19 5.09 -21.91
C GLY A 59 0.22 5.70 -22.08
N PRO A 60 0.47 6.49 -23.15
CA PRO A 60 1.80 7.10 -23.37
C PRO A 60 2.11 8.24 -22.40
N LEU A 61 1.10 8.78 -21.70
CA LEU A 61 1.28 9.84 -20.71
C LEU A 61 1.24 9.29 -19.28
N LYS A 62 1.90 10.00 -18.37
CA LYS A 62 1.92 9.71 -16.94
C LYS A 62 1.17 10.80 -16.20
N MET A 63 0.10 10.43 -15.50
CA MET A 63 -0.64 11.36 -14.65
C MET A 63 -0.04 11.35 -13.25
N THR A 64 0.23 12.53 -12.70
CA THR A 64 0.76 12.69 -11.34
C THR A 64 -0.34 13.15 -10.41
N TRP A 65 -0.50 12.44 -9.29
CA TRP A 65 -1.33 12.83 -8.18
C TRP A 65 -0.45 13.28 -7.01
N VAL A 66 -0.70 14.46 -6.46
CA VAL A 66 -0.05 14.94 -5.24
C VAL A 66 -1.14 15.13 -4.19
N ALA A 67 -1.11 14.31 -3.15
CA ALA A 67 -1.94 14.44 -1.96
C ALA A 67 -1.14 15.15 -0.86
N GLU A 68 -1.78 16.06 -0.13
CA GLU A 68 -1.20 16.78 1.01
C GLU A 68 -2.12 16.64 2.22
N HIS A 69 -1.56 16.26 3.36
CA HIS A 69 -2.30 16.18 4.62
C HIS A 69 -2.67 17.59 5.12
N THR A 70 -3.91 17.74 5.55
CA THR A 70 -4.52 19.02 5.94
C THR A 70 -5.03 19.02 7.38
N ALA A 71 -5.21 17.84 7.98
CA ALA A 71 -5.55 17.67 9.38
C ALA A 71 -4.93 16.38 9.90
N TYR A 72 -4.53 16.41 11.16
CA TYR A 72 -4.02 15.26 11.91
C TYR A 72 -4.36 15.47 13.39
N ASN A 73 -5.23 14.62 13.91
CA ASN A 73 -5.75 14.65 15.27
C ASN A 73 -5.99 13.19 15.75
N PRO A 74 -4.93 12.45 16.07
CA PRO A 74 -5.03 11.07 16.56
C PRO A 74 -5.80 10.97 17.89
N PRO A 75 -6.59 9.90 18.12
CA PRO A 75 -6.88 8.80 17.19
C PRO A 75 -8.16 9.06 16.36
N HIS A 76 -8.63 10.31 16.25
CA HIS A 76 -9.99 10.61 15.79
C HIS A 76 -10.08 11.06 14.34
N HIS A 77 -9.06 11.73 13.79
CA HIS A 77 -9.20 12.37 12.48
C HIS A 77 -7.86 12.58 11.78
N PHE A 78 -7.87 12.36 10.47
CA PHE A 78 -6.88 12.92 9.56
C PHE A 78 -7.56 13.22 8.21
N ALA A 79 -6.96 14.13 7.44
CA ALA A 79 -7.53 14.53 6.16
C ALA A 79 -6.46 14.88 5.14
N ASP A 80 -6.78 14.67 3.87
CA ASP A 80 -5.93 15.01 2.73
C ASP A 80 -6.70 15.79 1.66
N LYS A 81 -5.95 16.61 0.91
CA LYS A 81 -6.45 17.28 -0.30
C LYS A 81 -5.55 16.93 -1.47
N MET A 82 -6.11 16.98 -2.68
CA MET A 82 -5.32 16.89 -3.89
C MET A 82 -4.77 18.28 -4.26
N VAL A 83 -3.45 18.40 -4.30
CA VAL A 83 -2.73 19.59 -4.78
C VAL A 83 -2.61 19.56 -6.31
N LYS A 84 -2.38 18.38 -6.87
CA LYS A 84 -2.27 18.16 -8.32
C LYS A 84 -2.90 16.82 -8.69
N GLY A 85 -3.68 16.78 -9.76
CA GLY A 85 -4.26 15.54 -10.27
C GLY A 85 -5.41 15.79 -11.24
N PRO A 86 -6.25 14.77 -11.50
CA PRO A 86 -7.26 14.79 -12.56
C PRO A 86 -8.57 15.48 -12.15
N PHE A 87 -8.73 15.90 -10.90
CA PHE A 87 -9.93 16.60 -10.42
C PHE A 87 -9.67 18.11 -10.35
N TRP A 88 -10.72 18.94 -10.48
CA TRP A 88 -10.62 20.38 -10.12
C TRP A 88 -10.57 20.58 -8.61
N HIS A 89 -11.16 19.66 -7.87
CA HIS A 89 -11.16 19.67 -6.41
C HIS A 89 -11.24 18.23 -5.90
N TRP A 90 -10.48 17.93 -4.85
CA TRP A 90 -10.59 16.70 -4.09
C TRP A 90 -10.12 16.95 -2.66
N THR A 91 -10.98 16.62 -1.71
CA THR A 91 -10.66 16.53 -0.28
C THR A 91 -11.21 15.22 0.25
N HIS A 92 -10.47 14.56 1.12
CA HIS A 92 -10.87 13.33 1.76
C HIS A 92 -10.62 13.44 3.27
N ASN A 93 -11.67 13.30 4.06
CA ASN A 93 -11.61 13.25 5.51
C ASN A 93 -11.81 11.81 5.97
N HIS A 94 -11.01 11.39 6.95
CA HIS A 94 -11.10 10.09 7.60
C HIS A 94 -11.40 10.38 9.08
N ASN A 95 -12.64 10.14 9.49
CA ASN A 95 -13.05 10.29 10.89
C ASN A 95 -13.17 8.91 11.53
N LEU A 96 -12.65 8.75 12.73
CA LEU A 96 -12.70 7.52 13.49
C LEU A 96 -13.48 7.76 14.78
N SER A 97 -14.40 6.86 15.08
CA SER A 97 -15.18 6.87 16.32
C SER A 97 -15.44 5.47 16.81
N GLU A 98 -15.45 5.29 18.12
CA GLU A 98 -15.81 4.03 18.75
C GLU A 98 -17.34 3.92 18.91
N VAL A 99 -17.90 2.79 18.50
CA VAL A 99 -19.33 2.46 18.58
C VAL A 99 -19.45 0.99 19.00
N ASP A 100 -20.09 0.73 20.15
CA ASP A 100 -20.32 -0.62 20.68
C ASP A 100 -19.05 -1.50 20.78
N GLY A 101 -17.92 -0.91 21.20
CA GLY A 101 -16.62 -1.60 21.32
C GLY A 101 -15.94 -1.92 20.00
N LYS A 102 -16.42 -1.34 18.89
CA LYS A 102 -15.83 -1.42 17.55
C LYS A 102 -15.47 -0.04 17.07
N THR A 103 -14.62 0.05 16.04
CA THR A 103 -14.30 1.34 15.41
C THR A 103 -15.05 1.50 14.11
N GLU A 104 -15.71 2.64 13.93
CA GLU A 104 -16.19 3.11 12.64
C GLU A 104 -15.16 4.06 12.03
N VAL A 105 -14.70 3.74 10.82
CA VAL A 105 -13.91 4.63 9.98
C VAL A 105 -14.83 5.21 8.92
N ILE A 106 -15.00 6.53 8.96
CA ILE A 106 -15.90 7.29 8.11
C ILE A 106 -15.08 8.10 7.11
N ASP A 107 -15.13 7.67 5.86
CA ASP A 107 -14.49 8.33 4.73
C ASP A 107 -15.47 9.31 4.07
N ASP A 108 -15.22 10.61 4.18
CA ASP A 108 -15.98 11.68 3.52
C ASP A 108 -15.14 12.33 2.42
N VAL A 109 -15.49 12.03 1.16
CA VAL A 109 -14.83 12.57 -0.03
C VAL A 109 -15.70 13.65 -0.67
N THR A 110 -15.10 14.81 -0.89
CA THR A 110 -15.69 15.89 -1.69
C THR A 110 -14.84 16.12 -2.92
N TYR A 111 -15.45 16.07 -4.11
CA TYR A 111 -14.70 16.16 -5.37
C TYR A 111 -15.43 16.93 -6.46
N GLN A 112 -14.67 17.42 -7.43
CA GLN A 112 -15.19 18.08 -8.63
C GLN A 112 -14.40 17.61 -9.85
N VAL A 113 -15.10 17.07 -10.84
CA VAL A 113 -14.49 16.63 -12.11
C VAL A 113 -14.24 17.82 -13.04
N PRO A 114 -13.14 17.85 -13.80
CA PRO A 114 -12.93 18.84 -14.84
C PRO A 114 -13.95 18.62 -15.97
N PHE A 115 -14.56 19.72 -16.44
CA PHE A 115 -15.47 19.79 -17.61
C PHE A 115 -16.22 18.49 -17.90
N GLY A 116 -17.34 18.22 -17.20
CA GLY A 116 -18.18 17.00 -17.31
C GLY A 116 -17.79 16.10 -18.48
N ALA A 117 -16.83 15.21 -18.22
CA ALA A 117 -15.90 14.56 -19.16
C ALA A 117 -16.09 14.90 -20.67
N LEU A 118 -15.39 15.91 -21.20
CA LEU A 118 -15.30 16.20 -22.65
C LEU A 118 -16.66 16.46 -23.36
N GLY A 119 -17.38 17.50 -22.93
CA GLY A 119 -18.06 18.39 -23.88
C GLY A 119 -19.49 18.07 -24.34
N ASN A 120 -20.11 16.95 -23.95
CA ASN A 120 -21.54 16.70 -24.24
C ASN A 120 -22.40 16.72 -22.96
N LEU A 121 -23.58 17.34 -23.02
CA LEU A 121 -24.49 17.51 -21.85
C LEU A 121 -24.87 16.19 -21.15
N ALA A 122 -24.84 15.06 -21.85
CA ALA A 122 -25.09 13.73 -21.30
C ALA A 122 -24.01 13.27 -20.28
N ASP A 123 -22.76 13.68 -20.48
CA ASP A 123 -21.62 13.28 -19.64
C ASP A 123 -21.56 14.03 -18.30
N THR A 124 -22.29 15.13 -18.14
CA THR A 124 -22.34 15.85 -16.85
C THR A 124 -23.10 15.07 -15.78
N VAL A 125 -24.16 14.33 -16.16
CA VAL A 125 -24.92 13.46 -15.25
C VAL A 125 -24.24 12.08 -15.13
N LEU A 126 -23.82 11.50 -16.26
CA LEU A 126 -23.20 10.18 -16.30
C LEU A 126 -21.78 10.17 -15.71
N GLY A 127 -20.98 11.22 -15.90
CA GLY A 127 -19.61 11.31 -15.38
C GLY A 127 -19.57 11.29 -13.85
N GLY A 128 -20.50 11.98 -13.17
CA GLY A 128 -20.65 11.90 -11.72
C GLY A 128 -21.03 10.49 -11.25
N MET A 129 -21.92 9.81 -11.99
CA MET A 129 -22.34 8.43 -11.68
C MET A 129 -21.23 7.41 -11.91
N LEU A 130 -20.44 7.55 -12.98
CA LEU A 130 -19.28 6.69 -13.27
C LEU A 130 -18.18 6.85 -12.22
N VAL A 131 -17.85 8.09 -11.84
CA VAL A 131 -16.88 8.35 -10.75
C VAL A 131 -17.40 7.79 -9.43
N LYS A 132 -18.68 8.02 -9.09
CA LYS A 132 -19.29 7.46 -7.87
C LYS A 132 -19.23 5.93 -7.85
N SER A 133 -19.51 5.26 -8.96
CA SER A 133 -19.40 3.79 -9.07
C SER A 133 -17.95 3.30 -8.89
N ARG A 134 -16.97 4.01 -9.45
CA ARG A 134 -15.55 3.72 -9.21
C ARG A 134 -15.16 3.92 -7.74
N LEU A 135 -15.59 5.02 -7.12
CA LEU A 135 -15.38 5.27 -5.68
C LEU A 135 -16.01 4.18 -4.84
N SER A 136 -17.26 3.80 -5.09
CA SER A 136 -17.94 2.70 -4.39
C SER A 136 -17.15 1.39 -4.44
N ARG A 137 -16.64 1.02 -5.62
CA ARG A 137 -15.80 -0.19 -5.75
C ARG A 137 -14.47 -0.07 -5.01
N MET A 138 -13.82 1.09 -5.09
CA MET A 138 -12.55 1.37 -4.42
C MET A 138 -12.70 1.31 -2.90
N PHE A 139 -13.68 2.04 -2.34
CA PHE A 139 -13.91 2.07 -0.90
C PHE A 139 -14.42 0.75 -0.35
N LYS A 140 -15.22 -0.01 -1.11
CA LYS A 140 -15.57 -1.38 -0.71
C LYS A 140 -14.35 -2.31 -0.64
N ALA A 141 -13.39 -2.16 -1.56
CA ALA A 141 -12.14 -2.92 -1.50
C ALA A 141 -11.27 -2.52 -0.31
N ARG A 142 -11.20 -1.21 0.00
CA ARG A 142 -10.53 -0.68 1.19
C ARG A 142 -11.16 -1.21 2.48
N GLU A 143 -12.48 -1.21 2.57
CA GLU A 143 -13.24 -1.76 3.70
C GLU A 143 -12.86 -3.21 3.96
N LEU A 144 -12.98 -4.06 2.93
CA LEU A 144 -12.66 -5.49 3.04
C LEU A 144 -11.19 -5.72 3.39
N ARG A 145 -10.27 -4.87 2.90
CA ARG A 145 -8.86 -4.97 3.26
C ARG A 145 -8.66 -4.63 4.73
N LEU A 146 -9.14 -3.48 5.18
CA LEU A 146 -8.93 -2.99 6.53
C LEU A 146 -9.49 -3.98 7.56
N GLN A 147 -10.71 -4.46 7.35
CA GLN A 147 -11.34 -5.48 8.20
C GLN A 147 -10.47 -6.73 8.31
N ARG A 148 -10.00 -7.29 7.19
CA ARG A 148 -9.19 -8.51 7.17
C ARG A 148 -7.82 -8.34 7.80
N ASP A 149 -7.20 -7.19 7.58
CA ASP A 149 -5.88 -6.91 8.13
C ASP A 149 -5.97 -6.74 9.64
N LEU A 150 -6.91 -5.94 10.14
CA LEU A 150 -7.11 -5.75 11.58
C LEU A 150 -7.58 -7.02 12.28
N GLU A 151 -8.49 -7.80 11.70
CA GLU A 151 -8.90 -9.11 12.22
C GLU A 151 -7.67 -10.03 12.40
N ARG A 152 -6.81 -10.10 11.36
CA ARG A 152 -5.62 -10.95 11.40
C ARG A 152 -4.60 -10.46 12.42
N HIS A 153 -4.38 -9.14 12.50
CA HIS A 153 -3.44 -8.55 13.46
C HIS A 153 -3.93 -8.72 14.90
N SER A 154 -5.22 -8.48 15.14
CA SER A 154 -5.87 -8.69 16.44
C SER A 154 -5.75 -10.15 16.91
N HIS A 155 -5.97 -11.12 16.02
CA HIS A 155 -5.82 -12.53 16.32
C HIS A 155 -4.41 -12.91 16.85
N PHE A 156 -3.37 -12.23 16.37
CA PHE A 156 -1.97 -12.44 16.78
C PHE A 156 -1.41 -11.29 17.64
N SER A 157 -2.27 -10.47 18.22
CA SER A 157 -1.87 -9.32 19.06
C SER A 157 -1.08 -9.75 20.30
N HIS A 158 -1.42 -10.92 20.86
CA HIS A 158 -0.80 -11.53 22.03
C HIS A 158 0.64 -12.04 21.82
N LEU A 159 1.10 -12.15 20.57
CA LEU A 159 2.47 -12.54 20.25
C LEU A 159 3.37 -11.31 20.12
N PRO A 160 4.66 -11.41 20.48
CA PRO A 160 5.60 -10.31 20.32
C PRO A 160 5.79 -9.96 18.84
N ARG A 161 5.99 -8.67 18.56
CA ARG A 161 6.45 -8.21 17.26
C ARG A 161 7.82 -8.79 16.96
N LYS A 162 8.13 -8.92 15.68
CA LYS A 162 9.33 -9.63 15.19
C LYS A 162 10.13 -8.75 14.24
N LYS A 163 11.44 -8.98 14.21
CA LYS A 163 12.33 -8.48 13.18
C LYS A 163 12.38 -9.48 12.03
N ILE A 164 11.90 -9.07 10.84
CA ILE A 164 11.64 -9.98 9.72
C ILE A 164 12.41 -9.51 8.48
N LEU A 165 13.20 -10.40 7.88
CA LEU A 165 13.86 -10.16 6.60
C LEU A 165 13.09 -10.80 5.46
N VAL A 166 12.78 -10.04 4.40
CA VAL A 166 12.03 -10.52 3.23
C VAL A 166 12.87 -10.41 1.95
N ALA A 167 13.22 -11.57 1.36
CA ALA A 167 13.81 -11.64 0.02
C ALA A 167 12.72 -11.74 -1.04
N GLY A 168 12.93 -11.12 -2.21
CA GLY A 168 11.88 -11.01 -3.24
C GLY A 168 10.75 -10.02 -2.87
N SER A 169 11.06 -9.07 -1.99
CA SER A 169 10.12 -8.07 -1.44
C SER A 169 9.55 -7.10 -2.49
N SER A 170 10.20 -6.92 -3.64
CA SER A 170 9.70 -6.07 -4.73
C SER A 170 8.73 -6.78 -5.68
N GLY A 171 8.50 -8.08 -5.52
CA GLY A 171 7.58 -8.85 -6.34
C GLY A 171 6.11 -8.63 -5.97
N MET A 172 5.19 -9.17 -6.77
CA MET A 172 3.74 -9.05 -6.57
C MET A 172 3.29 -9.46 -5.14
N ILE A 173 3.81 -10.59 -4.64
CA ILE A 173 3.49 -11.10 -3.30
C ILE A 173 4.27 -10.34 -2.23
N GLY A 174 5.59 -10.21 -2.42
CA GLY A 174 6.48 -9.60 -1.43
C GLY A 174 6.09 -8.16 -1.09
N THR A 175 5.66 -7.41 -2.08
CA THR A 175 5.24 -6.00 -1.94
C THR A 175 4.04 -5.87 -1.02
N GLN A 176 3.06 -6.77 -1.15
CA GLN A 176 1.86 -6.80 -0.29
C GLN A 176 2.13 -7.42 1.08
N LEU A 177 3.03 -8.42 1.15
CA LEU A 177 3.41 -9.05 2.40
C LEU A 177 4.18 -8.09 3.32
N VAL A 178 5.15 -7.35 2.77
CA VAL A 178 5.91 -6.35 3.55
C VAL A 178 4.98 -5.30 4.14
N ALA A 179 4.07 -4.75 3.33
CA ALA A 179 3.09 -3.78 3.83
C ALA A 179 2.14 -4.37 4.88
N PHE A 180 1.79 -5.65 4.77
CA PHE A 180 0.95 -6.32 5.76
C PHE A 180 1.70 -6.52 7.09
N LEU A 181 2.96 -6.93 7.05
CA LEU A 181 3.79 -7.11 8.24
C LEU A 181 4.10 -5.76 8.92
N ASP A 182 4.37 -4.73 8.12
CA ASP A 182 4.58 -3.37 8.61
C ASP A 182 3.34 -2.85 9.35
N THR A 183 2.14 -2.94 8.77
CA THR A 183 0.90 -2.52 9.46
C THR A 183 0.54 -3.39 10.67
N GLY A 184 1.18 -4.55 10.82
CA GLY A 184 1.11 -5.39 12.02
C GLY A 184 2.13 -5.03 13.10
N GLY A 185 2.93 -3.98 12.88
CA GLY A 185 3.94 -3.47 13.81
C GLY A 185 5.25 -4.27 13.86
N HIS A 186 5.56 -5.06 12.83
CA HIS A 186 6.84 -5.79 12.75
C HIS A 186 7.98 -4.87 12.27
N ASP A 187 9.23 -5.15 12.68
CA ASP A 187 10.42 -4.50 12.12
C ASP A 187 10.80 -5.22 10.82
N VAL A 188 10.34 -4.70 9.68
CA VAL A 188 10.46 -5.37 8.39
C VAL A 188 11.64 -4.83 7.58
N TRP A 189 12.55 -5.73 7.23
CA TRP A 189 13.71 -5.47 6.37
C TRP A 189 13.56 -6.16 5.03
N ARG A 190 14.14 -5.55 4.00
CA ARG A 190 14.08 -6.04 2.61
C ARG A 190 15.46 -6.49 2.15
N LEU A 191 15.57 -7.74 1.68
CA LEU A 191 16.77 -8.24 1.01
C LEU A 191 16.67 -7.91 -0.49
N VAL A 192 17.52 -7.01 -0.98
CA VAL A 192 17.42 -6.43 -2.33
C VAL A 192 18.69 -6.64 -3.15
N ARG A 193 18.54 -6.78 -4.48
CA ARG A 193 19.66 -6.94 -5.43
C ARG A 193 20.14 -5.64 -6.07
N ARG A 194 19.33 -4.59 -5.97
CA ARG A 194 19.63 -3.26 -6.52
C ARG A 194 20.49 -2.44 -5.55
N THR A 195 20.92 -1.26 -5.99
CA THR A 195 21.49 -0.24 -5.10
C THR A 195 20.51 0.09 -3.98
N LEU A 196 21.03 0.19 -2.76
CA LEU A 196 20.26 0.51 -1.56
C LEU A 196 19.68 1.93 -1.65
N ASN A 197 18.47 2.09 -1.12
CA ASN A 197 17.94 3.41 -0.82
C ASN A 197 18.50 3.87 0.54
N PRO A 198 19.20 5.03 0.60
CA PRO A 198 19.70 5.56 1.86
C PRO A 198 18.57 5.71 2.90
N GLY A 199 18.82 5.26 4.13
CA GLY A 199 17.86 5.33 5.25
C GLY A 199 16.76 4.27 5.24
N ALA A 200 16.62 3.47 4.18
CA ALA A 200 15.65 2.37 4.16
C ALA A 200 16.18 1.13 4.88
N ASN A 201 15.28 0.35 5.49
CA ASN A 201 15.55 -0.97 6.07
C ASN A 201 15.84 -2.01 4.96
N GLU A 202 16.96 -1.87 4.27
CA GLU A 202 17.38 -2.71 3.15
C GLU A 202 18.77 -3.31 3.39
N ILE A 203 18.91 -4.60 3.07
CA ILE A 203 20.21 -5.29 3.01
C ILE A 203 20.47 -5.66 1.55
N ARG A 204 21.67 -5.37 1.07
CA ARG A 204 22.07 -5.73 -0.29
C ARG A 204 22.48 -7.20 -0.31
N TRP A 205 22.01 -7.92 -1.32
CA TRP A 205 22.37 -9.30 -1.56
C TRP A 205 22.49 -9.53 -3.06
N ASP A 206 23.62 -10.08 -3.49
CA ASP A 206 23.87 -10.43 -4.88
C ASP A 206 24.33 -11.89 -4.98
N PRO A 207 23.39 -12.84 -5.11
CA PRO A 207 23.76 -14.26 -5.17
C PRO A 207 24.54 -14.60 -6.44
N ASP A 208 24.32 -13.87 -7.53
CA ASP A 208 24.94 -14.20 -8.81
C ASP A 208 26.46 -13.87 -8.81
N ASN A 209 26.88 -12.91 -7.99
CA ASN A 209 28.28 -12.52 -7.82
C ASN A 209 28.96 -13.12 -6.57
N GLY A 210 28.23 -13.87 -5.74
CA GLY A 210 28.76 -14.51 -4.53
C GLY A 210 29.16 -13.52 -3.42
N ASP A 211 28.74 -12.26 -3.53
CA ASP A 211 29.07 -11.19 -2.59
C ASP A 211 27.93 -11.03 -1.58
N PHE A 212 28.03 -11.76 -0.48
CA PHE A 212 27.10 -11.65 0.65
C PHE A 212 27.79 -12.07 1.95
N ASP A 213 27.80 -11.18 2.94
CA ASP A 213 28.25 -11.49 4.30
C ASP A 213 27.11 -12.15 5.08
N PRO A 214 27.19 -13.45 5.43
CA PRO A 214 26.13 -14.15 6.16
C PRO A 214 25.86 -13.55 7.54
N ASN A 215 26.83 -12.83 8.13
CA ASN A 215 26.64 -12.18 9.42
C ASN A 215 25.54 -11.11 9.38
N LEU A 216 25.21 -10.57 8.20
CA LEU A 216 24.11 -9.62 8.00
C LEU A 216 22.73 -10.25 8.24
N LEU A 217 22.61 -11.59 8.25
CA LEU A 217 21.39 -12.31 8.60
C LEU A 217 21.21 -12.47 10.12
N SER A 218 22.24 -12.18 10.91
CA SER A 218 22.18 -12.34 12.36
C SER A 218 21.21 -11.32 12.99
N GLY A 219 20.40 -11.79 13.94
CA GLY A 219 19.48 -10.94 14.70
C GLY A 219 18.09 -10.77 14.08
N PHE A 220 17.77 -11.45 12.98
CA PHE A 220 16.40 -11.59 12.49
C PHE A 220 15.70 -12.77 13.20
N ASP A 221 14.44 -12.57 13.59
CA ASP A 221 13.61 -13.65 14.15
C ASP A 221 13.11 -14.59 13.05
N VAL A 222 12.86 -14.04 11.85
CA VAL A 222 12.27 -14.74 10.71
C VAL A 222 12.88 -14.24 9.40
N ILE A 223 13.19 -15.17 8.51
CA ILE A 223 13.56 -14.89 7.12
C ILE A 223 12.51 -15.48 6.19
N ILE A 224 11.93 -14.66 5.31
CA ILE A 224 10.95 -15.07 4.32
C ILE A 224 11.57 -14.95 2.93
N HIS A 225 11.79 -16.08 2.26
CA HIS A 225 12.37 -16.11 0.91
C HIS A 225 11.28 -16.23 -0.17
N LEU A 226 10.89 -15.11 -0.76
CA LEU A 226 10.03 -15.04 -1.95
C LEU A 226 10.82 -14.80 -3.25
N GLY A 227 12.15 -14.73 -3.16
CA GLY A 227 13.03 -14.57 -4.32
C GLY A 227 12.92 -15.76 -5.28
N GLY A 228 13.05 -15.48 -6.57
CA GLY A 228 13.07 -16.50 -7.60
C GLY A 228 12.51 -15.98 -8.92
N GLU A 229 12.81 -16.72 -9.99
CA GLU A 229 12.35 -16.39 -11.32
C GLU A 229 10.82 -16.61 -11.43
N PRO A 230 10.05 -15.66 -12.03
CA PRO A 230 8.61 -15.79 -12.23
C PRO A 230 8.22 -17.01 -13.07
N ILE A 231 7.26 -17.79 -12.60
CA ILE A 231 6.82 -19.00 -13.30
C ILE A 231 5.90 -18.72 -14.50
N GLY A 232 5.13 -17.63 -14.46
CA GLY A 232 4.06 -17.34 -15.43
C GLY A 232 4.44 -16.40 -16.57
N GLU A 233 5.66 -15.90 -16.62
CA GLU A 233 6.04 -14.82 -17.56
C GLU A 233 6.23 -15.31 -19.01
N LYS A 234 6.73 -16.55 -19.18
CA LYS A 234 7.11 -17.10 -20.49
C LYS A 234 6.78 -18.59 -20.57
N ARG A 235 6.61 -19.11 -21.79
CA ARG A 235 6.46 -20.56 -22.04
C ARG A 235 7.67 -21.34 -21.51
N TRP A 236 7.41 -22.51 -20.95
CA TRP A 236 8.44 -23.34 -20.34
C TRP A 236 9.16 -24.19 -21.40
N ASN A 237 10.31 -23.70 -21.86
CA ASN A 237 11.32 -24.53 -22.52
C ASN A 237 12.36 -25.02 -21.49
N ASP A 238 13.25 -25.92 -21.89
CA ASP A 238 14.21 -26.52 -20.96
C ASP A 238 15.16 -25.49 -20.35
N LYS A 239 15.59 -24.49 -21.13
CA LYS A 239 16.37 -23.36 -20.62
C LYS A 239 15.62 -22.61 -19.50
N ARG A 240 14.32 -22.35 -19.68
CA ARG A 240 13.50 -21.65 -18.69
C ARG A 240 13.26 -22.50 -17.44
N LYS A 241 13.01 -23.79 -17.60
CA LYS A 241 12.90 -24.73 -16.47
C LYS A 241 14.18 -24.72 -15.63
N GLN A 242 15.34 -24.73 -16.29
CA GLN A 242 16.63 -24.63 -15.60
C GLN A 242 16.78 -23.30 -14.86
N MET A 243 16.44 -22.16 -15.49
CA MET A 243 16.48 -20.84 -14.82
C MET A 243 15.56 -20.79 -13.59
N ILE A 244 14.33 -21.31 -13.70
CA ILE A 244 13.38 -21.39 -12.59
C ILE A 244 13.95 -22.21 -11.45
N ARG A 245 14.55 -23.38 -11.75
CA ARG A 245 15.20 -24.23 -10.75
C ARG A 245 16.39 -23.54 -10.10
N ASP A 246 17.32 -23.03 -10.90
CA ASP A 246 18.56 -22.42 -10.41
C ASP A 246 18.29 -21.21 -9.52
N SER A 247 17.31 -20.36 -9.89
CA SER A 247 16.91 -19.20 -9.09
C SER A 247 16.33 -19.54 -7.71
N ARG A 248 15.99 -20.80 -7.45
CA ARG A 248 15.46 -21.30 -6.17
C ARG A 248 16.49 -22.09 -5.36
N VAL A 249 17.37 -22.82 -6.06
CA VAL A 249 18.40 -23.64 -5.42
C VAL A 249 19.61 -22.79 -5.06
N LYS A 250 20.16 -22.04 -6.02
CA LYS A 250 21.39 -21.27 -5.80
C LYS A 250 21.20 -20.20 -4.71
N SER A 251 20.02 -19.59 -4.67
CA SER A 251 19.69 -18.56 -3.69
C SER A 251 19.59 -19.04 -2.25
N THR A 252 19.49 -20.36 -2.01
CA THR A 252 19.39 -20.97 -0.68
C THR A 252 20.61 -21.82 -0.33
N SER A 253 21.71 -21.70 -1.08
CA SER A 253 22.90 -22.57 -0.94
C SER A 253 24.06 -21.93 -0.16
N TYR A 254 23.82 -20.80 0.52
CA TYR A 254 24.83 -20.04 1.28
C TYR A 254 24.87 -20.43 2.75
#